data_AF-A0A3R7K5L3-F1
#
_entry.id   AF-A0A3R7K5L3-F1
#
_cell.length_a   1.000
_cell.length_b   1.000
_cell.length_c   1.000
_cell.angle_alpha   90.00
_cell.angle_beta   90.00
_cell.angle_gamma   90.00
#
_symmetry.space_group_name_H-M   'P 1'
#
loop_
_entity.id
_entity.type
_entity.pdbx_description
1 polymer ?
#
loop_
_entity_poly.entity_id
_entity_poly.type
_entity_poly.pdbx_seq_one_letter_code
_entity_poly.pdbx_strand_id
1 'polypeptide(L)'
;MENVSAELAADFFYDNVVVTADDMYYGPFVDDTACNTAGDAECGVNYGATLLSVWSFARALDPAVPVLFPPMTPSMKYVEPVAGGLTTLQLLGIIVGCVAVLLLLLALLLVLLYRRRESRKNANAPKEPTDPVTLVFTDIESSTALWAACPELMPDAVATHHRLIRALIAKYRCYEVKTIGDSFMIACKSVFAAVQLVRELQQVFVQHDWGTGALDEAYRKFEEGRAEEDAEGYVPPTARLDAAVYRQHWNGLRVRVGVHTGLCDIRRDEVTKGY
;
A
#
# COMPACT_ATOMS: atom_id res chain seq x y z
N MET A 1 -43.48 -31.86 -74.54
CA MET A 1 -43.08 -30.45 -74.38
C MET A 1 -44.28 -29.75 -73.80
N GLU A 2 -44.32 -29.62 -72.47
CA GLU A 2 -45.31 -28.76 -71.83
C GLU A 2 -44.94 -27.33 -72.17
N ASN A 3 -45.87 -26.62 -72.82
CA ASN A 3 -45.67 -25.23 -73.19
C ASN A 3 -45.56 -24.41 -71.91
N VAL A 4 -44.39 -23.84 -71.64
CA VAL A 4 -44.22 -22.88 -70.55
C VAL A 4 -45.08 -21.65 -70.89
N SER A 5 -46.12 -21.41 -70.10
CA SER A 5 -46.92 -20.18 -70.20
C SER A 5 -46.17 -19.02 -69.55
N ALA A 6 -46.46 -17.80 -69.99
CA ALA A 6 -45.87 -16.59 -69.42
C ALA A 6 -46.19 -16.44 -67.92
N GLU A 7 -47.37 -16.89 -67.48
CA GLU A 7 -47.76 -16.93 -66.06
C GLU A 7 -46.88 -17.92 -65.28
N LEU A 8 -46.70 -19.14 -65.77
CA LEU A 8 -45.91 -20.17 -65.08
C LEU A 8 -44.43 -19.75 -64.92
N ALA A 9 -43.89 -19.05 -65.92
CA ALA A 9 -42.54 -18.50 -65.84
C ALA A 9 -42.45 -17.35 -64.83
N ALA A 10 -43.43 -16.46 -64.79
CA ALA A 10 -43.47 -15.35 -63.84
C ALA A 10 -43.59 -15.86 -62.39
N ASP A 11 -44.51 -16.78 -62.13
CA ASP A 11 -44.73 -17.37 -60.80
C ASP A 11 -43.46 -18.06 -60.26
N PHE A 12 -42.73 -18.78 -61.13
CA PHE A 12 -41.46 -19.40 -60.75
C PHE A 12 -40.43 -18.39 -60.22
N PHE A 13 -40.32 -17.21 -60.87
CA PHE A 13 -39.42 -16.16 -60.39
C PHE A 13 -39.90 -15.54 -59.07
N TYR A 14 -41.22 -15.36 -58.89
CA TYR A 14 -41.77 -14.79 -57.65
C TYR A 14 -41.61 -15.71 -56.43
N ASP A 15 -41.73 -17.02 -56.61
CA ASP A 15 -41.60 -17.98 -55.51
C ASP A 15 -40.14 -18.29 -55.14
N ASN A 16 -39.19 -18.07 -56.05
CA ASN A 16 -37.82 -18.56 -55.89
C ASN A 16 -36.73 -17.47 -55.90
N VAL A 17 -37.05 -16.22 -56.23
CA VAL A 17 -36.05 -15.15 -56.35
C VAL A 17 -36.34 -14.02 -55.37
N VAL A 18 -35.29 -13.63 -54.63
CA VAL A 18 -35.26 -12.43 -53.78
C VAL A 18 -34.41 -11.38 -54.48
N VAL A 19 -34.98 -10.21 -54.73
CA VAL A 19 -34.31 -9.05 -55.32
C VAL A 19 -34.29 -7.92 -54.29
N THR A 20 -33.14 -7.28 -54.15
CA THR A 20 -32.96 -6.08 -53.31
C THR A 20 -32.70 -4.87 -54.20
N ALA A 21 -33.43 -3.78 -53.97
CA ALA A 21 -33.23 -2.50 -54.63
C ALA A 21 -33.53 -1.36 -53.65
N ASP A 22 -32.57 -0.43 -53.48
CA ASP A 22 -32.68 0.76 -52.61
C ASP A 22 -33.32 0.45 -51.23
N ASP A 23 -32.72 -0.51 -50.51
CA ASP A 23 -33.14 -0.99 -49.18
C ASP A 23 -34.52 -1.68 -49.11
N MET A 24 -35.17 -1.95 -50.24
CA MET A 24 -36.40 -2.74 -50.32
C MET A 24 -36.13 -4.17 -50.80
N TYR A 25 -36.69 -5.15 -50.07
CA TYR A 25 -36.65 -6.57 -50.42
C TYR A 25 -37.93 -6.98 -51.13
N TYR A 26 -37.78 -7.55 -52.33
CA TYR A 26 -38.86 -8.12 -53.14
C TYR A 26 -38.63 -9.62 -53.29
N GLY A 27 -39.60 -10.45 -52.93
CA GLY A 27 -39.48 -11.91 -53.00
C GLY A 27 -40.63 -12.61 -52.27
N PRO A 28 -40.57 -13.95 -52.15
CA PRO A 28 -41.59 -14.72 -51.44
C PRO A 28 -41.62 -14.32 -49.96
N PHE A 29 -42.83 -14.15 -49.42
CA PHE A 29 -43.06 -13.88 -48.00
C PHE A 29 -43.78 -15.08 -47.37
N VAL A 30 -43.25 -15.58 -46.26
CA VAL A 30 -43.84 -16.70 -45.51
C VAL A 30 -44.61 -16.14 -44.31
N ASP A 31 -45.93 -16.33 -44.30
CA ASP A 31 -46.81 -15.94 -43.20
C ASP A 31 -46.92 -17.07 -42.16
N ASP A 32 -45.80 -17.45 -41.56
CA ASP A 32 -45.81 -18.37 -40.41
C ASP A 32 -45.95 -17.56 -39.11
N THR A 33 -47.06 -17.78 -38.41
CA THR A 33 -47.52 -16.99 -37.24
C THR A 33 -46.68 -17.17 -35.97
N ALA A 34 -45.49 -17.80 -36.03
CA ALA A 34 -44.67 -18.06 -34.86
C ALA A 34 -43.16 -17.91 -35.13
N CYS A 35 -42.66 -16.68 -35.04
CA CYS A 35 -41.24 -16.40 -34.84
C CYS A 35 -40.84 -16.79 -33.40
N ASN A 36 -40.70 -18.09 -33.14
CA ASN A 36 -40.13 -18.58 -31.89
C ASN A 36 -38.61 -18.46 -32.00
N THR A 37 -38.05 -17.50 -31.26
CA THR A 37 -36.63 -17.17 -31.23
C THR A 37 -35.80 -18.36 -30.76
N ALA A 38 -35.39 -19.22 -31.70
CA ALA A 38 -34.26 -20.13 -31.58
C ALA A 38 -33.99 -20.81 -32.94
N GLY A 39 -33.23 -20.14 -33.80
CA GLY A 39 -32.57 -20.79 -34.94
C GLY A 39 -33.00 -20.27 -36.31
N ASP A 40 -32.10 -19.52 -36.95
CA ASP A 40 -31.84 -19.46 -38.38
C ASP A 40 -32.99 -19.21 -39.38
N ALA A 41 -34.03 -18.50 -38.94
CA ALA A 41 -34.85 -17.66 -39.83
C ALA A 41 -34.79 -16.23 -39.29
N GLU A 42 -34.18 -15.32 -40.04
CA GLU A 42 -33.98 -13.92 -39.68
C GLU A 42 -35.35 -13.22 -39.56
N CYS A 43 -35.95 -13.25 -38.37
CA CYS A 43 -37.23 -12.57 -38.13
C CYS A 43 -37.04 -11.07 -38.36
N GLY A 44 -37.68 -10.55 -39.41
CA GLY A 44 -37.59 -9.15 -39.79
C GLY A 44 -38.05 -8.23 -38.66
N VAL A 45 -37.17 -7.29 -38.28
CA VAL A 45 -37.52 -6.24 -37.32
C VAL A 45 -38.26 -5.14 -38.07
N ASN A 46 -39.49 -4.82 -37.66
CA ASN A 46 -40.32 -3.80 -38.32
C ASN A 46 -39.90 -2.34 -38.03
N TYR A 47 -38.85 -2.09 -37.23
CA TYR A 47 -38.33 -0.75 -36.87
C TYR A 47 -39.37 0.33 -36.51
N GLY A 48 -40.58 -0.06 -36.08
CA GLY A 48 -41.68 0.86 -35.78
C GLY A 48 -42.56 1.27 -36.96
N ALA A 49 -42.48 0.60 -38.12
CA ALA A 49 -43.40 0.84 -39.23
C ALA A 49 -44.84 0.46 -38.84
N THR A 50 -45.79 1.31 -39.21
CA THR A 50 -47.21 1.13 -38.94
C THR A 50 -47.97 1.10 -40.27
N LEU A 51 -49.18 0.52 -40.29
CA LEU A 51 -50.03 0.43 -41.48
C LEU A 51 -49.39 -0.35 -42.65
N LEU A 52 -48.73 -1.47 -42.34
CA LEU A 52 -48.19 -2.37 -43.36
C LEU A 52 -49.34 -2.97 -44.18
N SER A 53 -49.30 -2.79 -45.50
CA SER A 53 -50.25 -3.39 -46.44
C SER A 53 -49.52 -4.22 -47.47
N VAL A 54 -50.05 -5.40 -47.76
CA VAL A 54 -49.50 -6.30 -48.79
C VAL A 54 -50.28 -6.09 -50.09
N TRP A 55 -49.55 -5.80 -51.16
CA TRP A 55 -50.11 -5.60 -52.50
C TRP A 55 -49.67 -6.72 -53.43
N SER A 56 -50.52 -7.05 -54.41
CA SER A 56 -50.09 -7.89 -55.53
C SER A 56 -49.17 -7.07 -56.45
N PHE A 57 -48.26 -7.75 -57.15
CA PHE A 57 -47.42 -7.09 -58.14
C PHE A 57 -48.24 -6.44 -59.27
N ALA A 58 -49.37 -7.06 -59.65
CA ALA A 58 -50.30 -6.47 -60.61
C ALA A 58 -50.78 -5.07 -60.19
N ARG A 59 -51.01 -4.83 -58.89
CA ARG A 59 -51.38 -3.49 -58.38
C ARG A 59 -50.23 -2.49 -58.46
N ALA A 60 -48.98 -2.93 -58.41
CA ALA A 60 -47.83 -2.05 -58.60
C ALA A 60 -47.77 -1.48 -60.02
N LEU A 61 -48.29 -2.22 -61.01
CA LEU A 61 -48.36 -1.79 -62.41
C LEU A 61 -49.70 -1.12 -62.77
N ASP A 62 -50.80 -1.51 -62.13
CA ASP A 62 -52.14 -0.90 -62.31
C ASP A 62 -52.79 -0.55 -60.95
N PRO A 63 -52.91 0.74 -60.60
CA PRO A 63 -53.46 1.18 -59.31
C PRO A 63 -54.95 0.86 -59.11
N ALA A 64 -55.69 0.47 -60.16
CA ALA A 64 -57.09 0.10 -60.06
C ALA A 64 -57.31 -1.29 -59.43
N VAL A 65 -56.32 -2.19 -59.47
CA VAL A 65 -56.40 -3.55 -58.91
C VAL A 65 -56.46 -3.49 -57.39
N PRO A 66 -57.49 -4.01 -56.68
CA PRO A 66 -57.64 -3.83 -55.24
C PRO A 66 -56.48 -4.40 -54.40
N VAL A 67 -56.28 -3.85 -53.19
CA VAL A 67 -55.27 -4.35 -52.24
C VAL A 67 -55.64 -5.75 -51.73
N LEU A 68 -54.64 -6.62 -51.53
CA LEU A 68 -54.87 -7.97 -51.02
C LEU A 68 -55.24 -7.94 -49.53
N PHE A 69 -54.53 -7.13 -48.75
CA PHE A 69 -54.80 -6.94 -47.33
C PHE A 69 -54.88 -5.44 -46.98
N PRO A 70 -55.89 -5.03 -46.19
CA PRO A 70 -55.95 -3.66 -45.70
C PRO A 70 -54.75 -3.39 -44.79
N PRO A 71 -54.28 -2.12 -44.71
CA PRO A 71 -53.13 -1.77 -43.88
C PRO A 71 -53.36 -2.15 -42.42
N MET A 72 -52.46 -2.95 -41.87
CA MET A 72 -52.50 -3.40 -40.48
C MET A 72 -51.22 -3.04 -39.74
N THR A 73 -51.35 -2.76 -38.45
CA THR A 73 -50.19 -2.61 -37.56
C THR A 73 -50.16 -3.84 -36.66
N PRO A 74 -49.27 -4.82 -36.89
CA PRO A 74 -49.17 -5.99 -36.04
C PRO A 74 -48.73 -5.58 -34.62
N SER A 75 -49.35 -6.18 -33.60
CA SER A 75 -49.00 -5.90 -32.20
C SER A 75 -47.63 -6.48 -31.87
N MET A 76 -46.60 -5.64 -31.75
CA MET A 76 -45.29 -6.08 -31.24
C MET A 76 -45.40 -6.38 -29.74
N LYS A 77 -45.15 -7.64 -29.35
CA LYS A 77 -44.88 -7.97 -27.95
C LYS A 77 -43.40 -7.69 -27.68
N TYR A 78 -43.11 -6.59 -26.99
CA TYR A 78 -41.78 -6.34 -26.46
C TYR A 78 -41.50 -7.37 -25.35
N VAL A 79 -40.56 -8.28 -25.59
CA VAL A 79 -39.95 -9.05 -24.51
C VAL A 79 -38.72 -8.25 -24.11
N GLU A 80 -38.75 -7.63 -22.93
CA GLU A 80 -37.52 -7.08 -22.35
C GLU A 80 -36.52 -8.23 -22.21
N PRO A 81 -35.29 -8.13 -22.77
CA PRO A 81 -34.28 -9.14 -22.50
C PRO A 81 -34.04 -9.11 -21.00
N VAL A 82 -34.40 -10.21 -20.33
CA VAL A 82 -34.30 -10.39 -18.89
C VAL A 82 -32.95 -9.84 -18.44
N ALA A 83 -32.98 -8.78 -17.63
CA ALA A 83 -31.79 -8.23 -17.00
C ALA A 83 -31.18 -9.36 -16.15
N GLY A 84 -30.20 -10.08 -16.72
CA GLY A 84 -29.48 -11.13 -16.04
C GLY A 84 -28.70 -10.50 -14.89
N GLY A 85 -29.30 -10.47 -13.70
CA GLY A 85 -28.62 -10.07 -12.49
C GLY A 85 -27.37 -10.93 -12.29
N LEU A 86 -26.33 -10.35 -11.68
CA LEU A 86 -25.09 -11.08 -11.40
C LEU A 86 -25.40 -12.37 -10.66
N THR A 87 -24.76 -13.47 -11.06
CA THR A 87 -24.92 -14.74 -10.39
C THR A 87 -24.45 -14.63 -8.94
N THR A 88 -25.01 -15.44 -8.05
CA THR A 88 -24.62 -15.46 -6.62
C THR A 88 -23.11 -15.69 -6.44
N LEU A 89 -22.49 -16.49 -7.33
CA LEU A 89 -21.05 -16.73 -7.38
C LEU A 89 -20.25 -15.48 -7.78
N GLN A 90 -20.73 -14.69 -8.75
CA GLN A 90 -20.10 -13.43 -9.12
C GLN A 90 -20.18 -12.41 -7.97
N LEU A 91 -21.32 -12.33 -7.29
CA LEU A 91 -21.49 -11.46 -6.12
C LEU A 91 -20.53 -11.83 -4.99
N LEU A 92 -20.41 -13.12 -4.66
CA LEU A 92 -19.47 -13.62 -3.65
C LEU A 92 -18.02 -13.32 -4.03
N GLY A 93 -17.64 -13.50 -5.29
CA GLY A 93 -16.31 -13.18 -5.79
C GLY A 93 -15.96 -11.69 -5.62
N ILE A 94 -16.91 -10.80 -5.91
CA ILE A 94 -16.73 -9.35 -5.71
C ILE A 94 -16.54 -9.02 -4.23
N ILE A 95 -17.38 -9.57 -3.35
CA ILE A 95 -17.30 -9.31 -1.91
C ILE A 95 -15.94 -9.76 -1.34
N VAL A 96 -15.51 -10.99 -1.65
CA VAL A 96 -14.22 -11.52 -1.18
C VAL A 96 -13.05 -10.69 -1.73
N GLY A 97 -13.11 -10.31 -3.01
CA GLY A 97 -12.11 -9.44 -3.63
C GLY A 97 -12.01 -8.07 -2.93
N CYS A 98 -13.15 -7.42 -2.67
CA CYS A 98 -13.18 -6.13 -1.97
C CYS A 98 -12.61 -6.24 -0.54
N VAL A 99 -12.96 -7.30 0.20
CA VAL A 99 -12.43 -7.52 1.56
C VAL A 99 -10.92 -7.75 1.52
N ALA A 100 -10.40 -8.56 0.59
CA ALA A 100 -8.98 -8.81 0.45
C ALA A 100 -8.19 -7.53 0.12
N VAL A 101 -8.71 -6.70 -0.78
CA VAL A 101 -8.11 -5.40 -1.13
C VAL A 101 -8.14 -4.45 0.07
N LEU A 102 -9.25 -4.40 0.82
CA LEU A 102 -9.36 -3.58 2.03
C LEU A 102 -8.31 -3.98 3.08
N LEU A 103 -8.13 -5.28 3.32
CA LEU A 103 -7.14 -5.80 4.25
C LEU A 103 -5.71 -5.48 3.81
N LEU A 104 -5.40 -5.59 2.50
CA LEU A 104 -4.11 -5.19 1.94
C LEU A 104 -3.85 -3.68 2.11
N LEU A 105 -4.86 -2.83 1.87
CA LEU A 105 -4.74 -1.39 2.06
C LEU A 105 -4.55 -1.02 3.54
N LEU A 106 -5.24 -1.69 4.46
CA LEU A 106 -5.06 -1.52 5.91
C LEU A 106 -3.66 -1.94 6.36
N ALA A 107 -3.16 -3.08 5.88
CA ALA A 107 -1.80 -3.53 6.17
C ALA A 107 -0.74 -2.55 5.63
N LEU A 108 -0.92 -2.08 4.39
CA LEU A 108 -0.05 -1.06 3.78
C LEU A 108 -0.09 0.24 4.59
N LEU A 109 -1.27 0.70 5.00
CA LEU A 109 -1.43 1.88 5.85
C LEU A 109 -0.69 1.70 7.17
N LEU A 110 -0.82 0.54 7.84
CA LEU A 110 -0.11 0.24 9.08
C LEU A 110 1.42 0.25 8.88
N VAL A 111 1.94 -0.34 7.80
CA VAL A 111 3.37 -0.30 7.46
C VAL A 111 3.84 1.13 7.20
N LEU A 112 3.05 1.91 6.45
CA LEU A 112 3.36 3.33 6.18
C LEU A 112 3.32 4.17 7.45
N LEU A 113 2.37 3.92 8.36
CA LEU A 113 2.29 4.59 9.65
C LEU A 113 3.44 4.17 10.57
N TYR A 114 3.85 2.91 10.54
CA TYR A 114 5.04 2.44 11.25
C TYR A 114 6.31 3.13 10.75
N ARG A 115 6.50 3.18 9.42
CA ARG A 115 7.61 3.91 8.79
C ARG A 115 7.55 5.43 9.04
N ARG A 116 6.36 6.04 9.01
CA ARG A 116 6.18 7.46 9.33
C ARG A 116 6.36 7.77 10.82
N ARG A 117 6.09 6.82 11.71
CA ARG A 117 6.37 6.97 13.15
C ARG A 117 7.87 7.12 13.42
N GLU A 118 8.71 6.64 12.51
CA GLU A 118 10.15 6.87 12.50
C GLU A 118 10.55 8.27 12.01
N SER A 119 9.65 9.01 11.35
CA SER A 119 9.89 10.42 11.01
C SER A 119 9.99 11.23 12.30
N ARG A 120 11.14 11.88 12.51
CA ARG A 120 11.48 12.68 13.70
C ARG A 120 10.25 13.49 14.13
N LYS A 121 9.73 13.21 15.32
CA LYS A 121 8.59 13.93 15.88
C LYS A 121 9.02 15.34 16.26
N ASN A 122 9.02 16.26 15.29
CA ASN A 122 9.28 17.69 15.50
C ASN A 122 8.32 18.35 16.50
N ALA A 123 7.24 17.69 16.90
CA ALA A 123 6.38 18.13 17.99
C ALA A 123 7.14 18.22 19.34
N ASN A 124 8.09 17.29 19.56
CA ASN A 124 8.86 17.21 20.80
C ASN A 124 10.08 18.14 20.82
N ALA A 125 10.49 18.68 19.67
CA ALA A 125 11.60 19.61 19.60
C ALA A 125 11.32 20.86 20.46
N PRO A 126 12.27 21.31 21.30
CA PRO A 126 12.27 22.66 21.84
C PRO A 126 12.32 23.67 20.69
N LYS A 127 11.48 24.71 20.76
CA LYS A 127 11.33 25.71 19.68
C LYS A 127 11.35 27.14 20.18
N GLU A 128 11.10 27.33 21.46
CA GLU A 128 11.01 28.64 22.08
C GLU A 128 12.44 29.11 22.41
N PRO A 129 12.96 30.19 21.79
CA PRO A 129 14.34 30.65 22.01
C PRO A 129 14.59 31.18 23.42
N THR A 130 13.52 31.58 24.11
CA THR A 130 13.59 32.14 25.47
C THR A 130 13.58 31.07 26.56
N ASP A 131 13.19 29.84 26.23
CA ASP A 131 13.15 28.73 27.18
C ASP A 131 14.49 27.98 27.17
N PRO A 132 15.07 27.66 28.34
CA PRO A 132 16.26 26.81 28.41
C PRO A 132 16.01 25.42 27.82
N VAL A 133 16.95 24.96 27.01
CA VAL A 133 16.95 23.61 26.44
C VAL A 133 17.92 22.74 27.23
N THR A 134 17.51 21.52 27.53
CA THR A 134 18.42 20.51 28.09
C THR A 134 18.95 19.63 26.97
N LEU A 135 20.25 19.69 26.72
CA LEU A 135 20.95 18.87 25.76
C LEU A 135 21.59 17.68 26.46
N VAL A 136 21.44 16.50 25.85
CA VAL A 136 22.09 15.26 26.25
C VAL A 136 22.95 14.79 25.08
N PHE A 137 24.23 14.57 25.35
CA PHE A 137 25.16 13.96 24.43
C PHE A 137 25.50 12.56 24.92
N THR A 138 25.40 11.58 24.04
CA THR A 138 25.80 10.19 24.33
C THR A 138 26.88 9.75 23.37
N ASP A 139 27.69 8.79 23.78
CA ASP A 139 28.70 8.18 22.92
C ASP A 139 29.16 6.83 23.52
N ILE A 140 29.57 5.86 22.70
CA ILE A 140 30.05 4.57 23.22
C ILE A 140 31.52 4.71 23.63
N GLU A 141 31.86 4.23 24.82
CA GLU A 141 33.23 4.17 25.31
C GLU A 141 34.09 3.25 24.43
N SER A 142 35.27 3.74 24.05
CA SER A 142 36.25 2.98 23.26
C SER A 142 35.65 2.34 21.98
N SER A 143 34.69 2.99 21.33
CA SER A 143 33.95 2.42 20.21
C SER A 143 34.86 2.01 19.05
N THR A 144 35.85 2.83 18.70
CA THR A 144 36.87 2.49 17.69
C THR A 144 37.67 1.23 18.04
N ALA A 145 38.05 1.07 19.31
CA ALA A 145 38.78 -0.11 19.77
C ALA A 145 37.88 -1.36 19.76
N LEU A 146 36.59 -1.21 20.11
CA LEU A 146 35.61 -2.29 19.99
C LEU A 146 35.36 -2.71 18.55
N TRP A 147 35.31 -1.77 17.60
CA TRP A 147 35.22 -2.07 16.18
C TRP A 147 36.43 -2.86 15.67
N ALA A 148 37.62 -2.58 16.21
CA ALA A 148 38.83 -3.35 15.88
C ALA A 148 38.86 -4.73 16.56
N ALA A 149 38.42 -4.83 17.81
CA ALA A 149 38.49 -6.07 18.60
C ALA A 149 37.33 -7.05 18.30
N CYS A 150 36.14 -6.53 17.98
CA CYS A 150 34.91 -7.30 17.81
C CYS A 150 34.12 -6.84 16.57
N PRO A 151 34.71 -6.84 15.35
CA PRO A 151 34.08 -6.30 14.15
C PRO A 151 32.76 -6.98 13.77
N GLU A 152 32.63 -8.28 14.02
CA GLU A 152 31.42 -9.05 13.70
C GLU A 152 30.24 -8.74 14.63
N LEU A 153 30.50 -8.33 15.87
CA LEU A 153 29.46 -8.09 16.90
C LEU A 153 28.98 -6.63 16.90
N MET A 154 29.85 -5.70 16.52
CA MET A 154 29.59 -4.27 16.62
C MET A 154 28.41 -3.77 15.78
N PRO A 155 28.16 -4.24 14.54
CA PRO A 155 26.99 -3.80 13.77
C PRO A 155 25.66 -4.03 14.51
N ASP A 156 25.46 -5.23 15.05
CA ASP A 156 24.24 -5.60 15.76
C ASP A 156 24.15 -4.95 17.14
N ALA A 157 25.29 -4.82 17.84
CA ALA A 157 25.37 -4.14 19.13
C ALA A 157 25.02 -2.64 18.99
N VAL A 158 25.56 -1.96 17.98
CA VAL A 158 25.28 -0.54 17.70
C VAL A 158 23.84 -0.34 17.22
N ALA A 159 23.32 -1.23 16.38
CA ALA A 159 21.91 -1.20 15.97
C ALA A 159 20.96 -1.34 17.18
N THR A 160 21.30 -2.23 18.10
CA THR A 160 20.58 -2.41 19.37
C THR A 160 20.68 -1.18 20.27
N HIS A 161 21.88 -0.61 20.42
CA HIS A 161 22.11 0.66 21.11
C HIS A 161 21.22 1.79 20.55
N HIS A 162 21.14 1.94 19.22
CA HIS A 162 20.27 2.93 18.57
C HIS A 162 18.79 2.70 18.90
N ARG A 163 18.34 1.45 18.83
CA ARG A 163 16.94 1.08 19.13
C ARG A 163 16.56 1.41 20.57
N LEU A 164 17.42 1.07 21.54
CA LEU A 164 17.18 1.32 22.96
C LEU A 164 17.12 2.82 23.25
N ILE A 165 18.08 3.60 22.74
CA ILE A 165 18.10 5.06 22.94
C ILE A 165 16.87 5.71 22.31
N ARG A 166 16.51 5.35 21.07
CA ARG A 166 15.32 5.90 20.40
C ARG A 166 14.02 5.57 21.13
N ALA A 167 13.91 4.38 21.72
CA ALA A 167 12.78 4.01 22.55
C ALA A 167 12.67 4.92 23.80
N LEU A 168 13.80 5.22 24.45
CA LEU A 168 13.84 6.13 25.60
C LEU A 168 13.54 7.59 25.22
N ILE A 169 14.08 8.08 24.09
CA ILE A 169 13.75 9.40 23.54
C ILE A 169 12.23 9.52 23.34
N ALA A 170 11.60 8.50 22.75
CA ALA A 170 10.16 8.48 22.55
C ALA A 170 9.38 8.41 23.87
N LYS A 171 9.83 7.61 24.84
CA LYS A 171 9.20 7.46 26.17
C LYS A 171 9.18 8.78 26.94
N TYR A 172 10.31 9.48 26.98
CA TYR A 172 10.47 10.74 27.71
C TYR A 172 10.08 11.98 26.91
N ARG A 173 9.56 11.79 25.68
CA ARG A 173 9.17 12.87 24.76
C ARG A 173 10.30 13.88 24.51
N CYS A 174 11.55 13.41 24.52
CA CYS A 174 12.67 14.18 24.04
C CYS A 174 12.72 14.11 22.50
N TYR A 175 13.69 14.80 21.92
CA TYR A 175 13.85 14.96 20.49
C TYR A 175 15.28 14.59 20.07
N GLU A 176 15.40 13.65 19.13
CA GLU A 176 16.67 13.31 18.49
C GLU A 176 17.04 14.42 17.50
N VAL A 177 18.06 15.23 17.81
CA VAL A 177 18.55 16.31 16.94
C VAL A 177 19.32 15.69 15.78
N LYS A 178 20.34 14.89 16.12
CA LYS A 178 21.17 14.17 15.16
C LYS A 178 21.89 13.01 15.83
N THR A 179 22.33 12.09 14.97
CA THR A 179 23.19 10.96 15.33
C THR A 179 24.40 11.01 14.41
N ILE A 180 25.61 10.93 14.97
CA ILE A 180 26.88 10.91 14.23
C ILE A 180 27.64 9.66 14.67
N GLY A 181 27.68 8.64 13.81
CA GLY A 181 28.18 7.32 14.19
C GLY A 181 27.31 6.71 15.28
N ASP A 182 27.92 6.44 16.44
CA ASP A 182 27.34 5.96 17.68
C ASP A 182 27.00 7.08 18.68
N SER A 183 27.28 8.34 18.35
CA SER A 183 26.95 9.47 19.22
C SER A 183 25.57 10.04 18.94
N PHE A 184 24.76 10.24 20.00
CA PHE A 184 23.48 10.94 19.91
C PHE A 184 23.57 12.35 20.48
N MET A 185 22.92 13.28 19.79
CA MET A 185 22.54 14.58 20.33
C MET A 185 21.03 14.62 20.53
N ILE A 186 20.59 14.74 21.78
CA ILE A 186 19.19 14.72 22.18
C ILE A 186 18.85 16.04 22.86
N ALA A 187 17.70 16.62 22.50
CA ALA A 187 17.17 17.82 23.13
C ALA A 187 15.89 17.50 23.89
N CYS A 188 15.80 17.96 25.14
CA CYS A 188 14.64 17.80 26.00
C CYS A 188 14.15 19.17 26.46
N LYS A 189 12.82 19.38 26.46
CA LYS A 189 12.17 20.58 27.01
C LYS A 189 12.20 20.64 28.54
N SER A 190 12.42 19.50 29.19
CA SER A 190 12.41 19.35 30.64
C SER A 190 13.72 18.73 31.11
N VAL A 191 14.36 19.37 32.09
CA VAL A 191 15.56 18.86 32.77
C VAL A 191 15.27 17.51 33.42
N PHE A 192 14.11 17.38 34.07
CA PHE A 192 13.72 16.14 34.74
C PHE A 192 13.56 14.99 33.75
N ALA A 193 12.96 15.25 32.58
CA ALA A 193 12.85 14.23 31.53
C ALA A 193 14.22 13.80 31.00
N ALA A 194 15.16 14.73 30.84
CA ALA A 194 16.52 14.41 30.42
C ALA A 194 17.24 13.53 31.46
N VAL A 195 17.19 13.88 32.75
CA VAL A 195 17.84 13.10 33.81
C VAL A 195 17.23 11.69 33.92
N GLN A 196 15.91 11.56 33.79
CA GLN A 196 15.25 10.25 33.80
C GLN A 196 15.61 9.41 32.58
N LEU A 197 15.74 10.04 31.40
CA LEU A 197 16.24 9.37 30.20
C LEU A 197 17.65 8.83 30.42
N VAL A 198 18.57 9.64 30.96
CA VAL A 198 19.96 9.21 31.21
C VAL A 198 20.04 8.09 32.24
N ARG A 199 19.28 8.20 33.33
CA ARG A 199 19.21 7.16 34.36
C ARG A 199 18.71 5.84 33.78
N GLU A 200 17.59 5.87 33.07
CA GLU A 200 17.00 4.65 32.49
C GLU A 200 17.87 4.08 31.37
N LEU A 201 18.59 4.93 30.61
CA LEU A 201 19.57 4.49 29.63
C LEU A 201 20.61 3.56 30.27
N GLN A 202 21.25 4.00 31.36
CA GLN A 202 22.24 3.17 32.04
C GLN A 202 21.64 1.86 32.59
N GLN A 203 20.43 1.92 33.16
CA GLN A 203 19.74 0.74 33.69
C GLN A 203 19.37 -0.27 32.60
N VAL A 204 18.81 0.20 31.49
CA VAL A 204 18.39 -0.63 30.37
C VAL A 204 19.60 -1.29 29.72
N PHE A 205 20.72 -0.58 29.56
CA PHE A 205 21.93 -1.13 28.96
C PHE A 205 22.55 -2.24 29.83
N VAL A 206 22.63 -2.03 31.15
CA VAL A 206 23.10 -3.05 32.09
C VAL A 206 22.18 -4.27 32.14
N GLN A 207 20.86 -4.08 32.02
CA GLN A 207 19.89 -5.18 32.08
C GLN A 207 19.69 -5.88 30.73
N HIS A 208 20.19 -5.31 29.64
CA HIS A 208 20.00 -5.86 28.31
C HIS A 208 20.81 -7.15 28.12
N ASP A 209 20.18 -8.17 27.55
CA ASP A 209 20.89 -9.37 27.13
C ASP A 209 21.58 -9.11 25.78
N TRP A 210 22.88 -8.86 25.83
CA TRP A 210 23.71 -8.65 24.65
C TRP A 210 24.06 -9.94 23.90
N GLY A 211 23.71 -11.11 24.46
CA GLY A 211 23.97 -12.43 23.87
C GLY A 211 25.44 -12.82 23.80
N THR A 212 26.34 -12.02 24.36
CA THR A 212 27.80 -12.24 24.34
C THR A 212 28.48 -11.55 25.51
N GLY A 213 29.52 -12.19 26.05
CA GLY A 213 30.44 -11.57 27.03
C GLY A 213 31.68 -10.93 26.40
N ALA A 214 31.83 -11.00 25.07
CA ALA A 214 33.03 -10.54 24.38
C ALA A 214 33.24 -9.03 24.50
N LEU A 215 32.15 -8.25 24.54
CA LEU A 215 32.21 -6.80 24.75
C LEU A 215 32.80 -6.46 26.13
N ASP A 216 32.32 -7.12 27.18
CA ASP A 216 32.83 -6.95 28.54
C ASP A 216 34.28 -7.39 28.67
N GLU A 217 34.66 -8.51 28.05
CA GLU A 217 36.05 -8.97 28.02
C GLU A 217 36.97 -7.95 27.33
N ALA A 218 36.53 -7.36 26.22
CA ALA A 218 37.28 -6.32 25.53
C ALA A 218 37.51 -5.09 26.41
N TYR A 219 36.47 -4.60 27.10
CA TYR A 219 36.62 -3.47 28.04
C TYR A 219 37.61 -3.77 29.16
N ARG A 220 37.54 -4.96 29.76
CA ARG A 220 38.48 -5.36 30.82
C ARG A 220 39.93 -5.39 30.31
N LYS A 221 40.15 -5.92 29.10
CA LYS A 221 41.47 -5.90 28.44
C LYS A 221 41.96 -4.47 28.18
N PHE A 222 41.09 -3.56 27.75
CA PHE A 222 41.46 -2.17 27.52
C PHE A 222 41.88 -1.47 28.82
N GLU A 223 41.16 -1.71 29.92
CA GLU A 223 41.53 -1.16 31.24
C GLU A 223 42.84 -1.75 31.76
N GLU A 224 43.08 -3.05 31.58
CA GLU A 224 44.35 -3.70 31.96
C GLU A 224 45.52 -3.14 31.16
N GLY A 225 45.39 -3.05 29.82
CA GLY A 225 46.42 -2.46 28.97
C GLY A 225 46.73 -1.01 29.37
N ARG A 226 45.71 -0.21 29.69
CA ARG A 226 45.91 1.16 30.18
C ARG A 226 46.64 1.21 31.52
N ALA A 227 46.41 0.25 32.41
CA ALA A 227 47.09 0.19 33.70
C ALA A 227 48.57 -0.23 33.59
N GLU A 228 48.92 -0.97 32.55
CA GLU A 228 50.31 -1.34 32.26
C GLU A 228 51.09 -0.17 31.63
N GLU A 229 50.43 0.62 30.78
CA GLU A 229 51.05 1.77 30.10
C GLU A 229 51.19 3.00 31.01
N ASP A 230 50.29 3.18 31.97
CA ASP A 230 50.24 4.40 32.78
C ASP A 230 51.25 4.39 33.94
N ALA A 231 52.32 5.17 33.78
CA ALA A 231 53.35 5.37 34.80
C ALA A 231 52.85 6.08 36.07
N GLU A 232 51.69 6.76 36.01
CA GLU A 232 51.09 7.48 37.15
C GLU A 232 50.19 6.58 38.02
N GLY A 233 50.07 5.29 37.68
CA GLY A 233 49.39 4.31 38.52
C GLY A 233 47.88 4.28 38.32
N TYR A 234 47.42 4.24 37.06
CA TYR A 234 46.01 4.00 36.75
C TYR A 234 45.54 2.66 37.33
N VAL A 235 44.45 2.71 38.11
CA VAL A 235 43.82 1.51 38.68
C VAL A 235 42.58 1.17 37.85
N PRO A 236 42.52 -0.02 37.22
CA PRO A 236 41.35 -0.49 36.48
C PRO A 236 40.09 -0.47 37.36
N PRO A 237 39.05 0.32 37.01
CA PRO A 237 37.85 0.42 37.82
C PRO A 237 37.00 -0.86 37.80
N THR A 238 37.06 -1.64 36.72
CA THR A 238 36.17 -2.79 36.54
C THR A 238 36.92 -4.10 36.24
N ALA A 239 38.10 -4.03 35.63
CA ALA A 239 38.80 -5.23 35.16
C ALA A 239 39.18 -6.20 36.27
N ARG A 240 39.48 -5.71 37.48
CA ARG A 240 39.89 -6.52 38.63
C ARG A 240 38.76 -6.84 39.61
N LEU A 241 37.51 -6.54 39.26
CA LEU A 241 36.35 -6.91 40.06
C LEU A 241 36.09 -8.42 40.00
N ASP A 242 35.54 -8.96 41.10
CA ASP A 242 35.03 -10.33 41.11
C ASP A 242 33.89 -10.49 40.08
N ALA A 243 33.80 -11.67 39.45
CA ALA A 243 32.83 -11.92 38.39
C ALA A 243 31.36 -11.79 38.83
N ALA A 244 31.03 -12.04 40.10
CA ALA A 244 29.70 -11.82 40.63
C ALA A 244 29.40 -10.32 40.79
N VAL A 245 30.38 -9.53 41.25
CA VAL A 245 30.25 -8.08 41.43
C VAL A 245 30.19 -7.38 40.07
N TYR A 246 31.03 -7.79 39.11
CA TYR A 246 31.05 -7.20 37.77
C TYR A 246 29.67 -7.30 37.12
N ARG A 247 29.07 -8.50 37.09
CA ARG A 247 27.77 -8.75 36.44
C ARG A 247 26.59 -8.01 37.08
N GLN A 248 26.72 -7.52 38.30
CA GLN A 248 25.68 -6.71 38.94
C GLN A 248 25.67 -5.26 38.46
N HIS A 249 26.80 -4.77 37.93
CA HIS A 249 27.00 -3.35 37.64
C HIS A 249 27.39 -3.06 36.18
N TRP A 250 27.94 -4.03 35.46
CA TRP A 250 28.50 -3.88 34.13
C TRP A 250 28.06 -5.03 33.21
N ASN A 251 27.63 -4.67 32.01
CA ASN A 251 27.19 -5.60 30.98
C ASN A 251 27.11 -4.91 29.61
N GLY A 252 27.81 -5.43 28.61
CA GLY A 252 27.75 -4.97 27.21
C GLY A 252 28.32 -3.58 26.95
N LEU A 253 27.66 -2.81 26.07
CA LEU A 253 28.16 -1.51 25.64
C LEU A 253 28.09 -0.46 26.76
N ARG A 254 29.22 0.22 27.01
CA ARG A 254 29.32 1.33 27.98
C ARG A 254 29.08 2.64 27.27
N VAL A 255 28.11 3.42 27.76
CA VAL A 255 27.72 4.69 27.13
C VAL A 255 28.06 5.84 28.06
N ARG A 256 28.94 6.74 27.62
CA ARG A 256 29.19 8.01 28.31
C ARG A 256 28.07 8.99 28.00
N VAL A 257 27.62 9.73 29.01
CA VAL A 257 26.52 10.69 28.85
C VAL A 257 26.88 12.03 29.50
N GLY A 258 26.77 13.10 28.73
CA GLY A 258 26.88 14.48 29.19
C GLY A 258 25.53 15.18 29.13
N VAL A 259 25.16 15.92 30.18
CA VAL A 259 23.90 16.68 30.25
C VAL A 259 24.20 18.13 30.58
N HIS A 260 23.60 19.05 29.84
CA HIS A 260 23.70 20.48 30.10
C HIS A 260 22.37 21.18 29.81
N THR A 261 22.04 22.21 30.59
CA THR A 261 20.84 23.03 30.41
C THR A 261 21.23 24.49 30.26
N GLY A 262 20.74 25.14 29.22
CA GLY A 262 20.99 26.55 28.96
C GLY A 262 20.15 27.08 27.80
N LEU A 263 20.23 28.38 27.55
CA LEU A 263 19.63 28.98 26.34
C LEU A 263 20.39 28.54 25.10
N CYS A 264 19.67 28.30 24.01
CA CYS A 264 20.22 27.79 22.76
C CYS A 264 19.72 28.61 21.57
N ASP A 265 20.57 28.79 20.56
CA ASP A 265 20.13 29.29 19.25
C ASP A 265 19.47 28.14 18.48
N ILE A 266 18.14 28.12 18.45
CA ILE A 266 17.34 27.04 17.85
C ILE A 266 17.13 27.36 16.36
N ARG A 267 17.63 26.49 15.48
CA ARG A 267 17.51 26.66 14.03
C ARG A 267 16.76 25.50 13.41
N ARG A 268 15.85 25.81 12.49
CA ARG A 268 15.18 24.79 11.67
C ARG A 268 15.97 24.62 10.38
N ASP A 269 16.37 23.40 10.10
CA ASP A 269 17.01 23.03 8.83
C ASP A 269 15.94 22.88 7.74
N GLU A 270 16.11 23.59 6.63
CA GLU A 270 15.17 23.55 5.51
C GLU A 270 15.23 22.25 4.70
N VAL A 271 16.36 21.55 4.71
CA VAL A 271 16.60 20.31 3.96
C VAL A 271 16.08 19.12 4.76
N THR A 272 16.53 18.97 6.01
CA THR A 272 16.12 17.84 6.86
C THR A 272 14.75 18.05 7.50
N LYS A 273 14.20 19.27 7.43
CA LYS A 273 12.97 19.72 8.10
C LYS A 273 12.99 19.51 9.62
N GLY A 274 14.15 19.18 10.20
CA GLY A 274 14.35 19.06 11.65
C GLY A 274 14.64 20.41 12.30
N TYR A 275 14.48 20.44 13.61
CA TYR A 275 15.07 21.46 14.50
C TYR A 275 16.36 20.91 15.11
#